data_AF-A0A834MLS5-F1
#
_entry.id   AF-A0A834MLS5-F1
#
_cell.length_a   1.000
_cell.length_b   1.000
_cell.length_c   1.000
_cell.angle_alpha   90.00
_cell.angle_beta   90.00
_cell.angle_gamma   90.00
#
_symmetry.space_group_name_H-M   'P 1'
#
loop_
_entity.id
_entity.type
_entity.pdbx_description
1 polymer ?
#
loop_
_entity_poly.entity_id
_entity_poly.type
_entity_poly.pdbx_seq_one_letter_code
_entity_poly.pdbx_strand_id
1 'polypeptide(L)'
;MIRKWTIVGVILAVHISCVVPLENGLARTPPMGWLAWERFRCNTDCKNDPDNCISENLFRTMADIIVTEGYANVGYEYINVDDCWLEKERNQYGELVPDRSRFPRGMKALADYIHAKGLKFGIYEDFGNYTCAGYPGVIGSLQLDADTFASWDVDYVKLDGCYAHPSDMDRGYPEFGYYLNRTGRPMIYSCSWPVYQIYAGMSPNFTSIIQHCNMWRNFDDIQDSWASVESIIDYYGNNQDVIVPNAGPGHWNDPDMLIIGNFGLSYEQSKTQMAIWAILAAPLLMSVDLRTIRPEYKAILQNRKIIAVDQDPLGIQGRRIYKHKGIEIWSRPITPIYQNYFSYAIAFVNRRTDGTPSDVAVTLKELGLTSPTGYRVEDLYEDVDYGVLSPQTKIKVKVNPSGVVILRADVQSDYERRVPYYTTQRTAYKPLNQVFRIRNSGF
;
A
#
# COMPACT_ATOMS: atom_id res chain seq x y z
N MET A 1 -69.66 -18.60 -5.82
CA MET A 1 -68.57 -18.27 -6.76
C MET A 1 -67.31 -17.95 -5.96
N ILE A 2 -66.34 -18.85 -5.93
CA ILE A 2 -65.07 -18.69 -5.20
C ILE A 2 -64.02 -18.21 -6.19
N ARG A 3 -63.49 -16.98 -5.99
CA ARG A 3 -62.39 -16.40 -6.79
C ARG A 3 -61.06 -16.95 -6.27
N LYS A 4 -60.36 -17.75 -7.08
CA LYS A 4 -58.96 -18.12 -6.87
C LYS A 4 -58.06 -16.97 -7.36
N TRP A 5 -57.19 -16.48 -6.49
CA TRP A 5 -56.10 -15.57 -6.85
C TRP A 5 -54.83 -16.39 -7.03
N THR A 6 -54.23 -16.31 -8.22
CA THR A 6 -52.93 -16.90 -8.51
C THR A 6 -51.87 -15.84 -8.27
N ILE A 7 -51.01 -16.02 -7.26
CA ILE A 7 -49.84 -15.15 -7.02
C ILE A 7 -48.70 -15.70 -7.88
N VAL A 8 -48.25 -14.92 -8.86
CA VAL A 8 -47.03 -15.19 -9.62
C VAL A 8 -45.87 -14.57 -8.85
N GLY A 9 -44.99 -15.40 -8.29
CA GLY A 9 -43.76 -14.97 -7.64
C GLY A 9 -42.70 -14.60 -8.68
N VAL A 10 -42.27 -13.34 -8.68
CA VAL A 10 -41.10 -12.88 -9.45
C VAL A 10 -39.84 -13.17 -8.63
N ILE A 11 -39.00 -14.08 -9.13
CA ILE A 11 -37.67 -14.34 -8.57
C ILE A 11 -36.74 -13.25 -9.10
N LEU A 12 -36.35 -12.28 -8.26
CA LEU A 12 -35.23 -11.39 -8.55
C LEU A 12 -33.93 -12.18 -8.41
N ALA A 13 -33.30 -12.51 -9.54
CA ALA A 13 -31.92 -12.98 -9.56
C ALA A 13 -30.99 -11.78 -9.27
N VAL A 14 -30.45 -11.72 -8.06
CA VAL A 14 -29.36 -10.78 -7.74
C VAL A 14 -28.10 -11.33 -8.41
N HIS A 15 -27.70 -10.73 -9.54
CA HIS A 15 -26.39 -10.99 -10.12
C HIS A 15 -25.32 -10.41 -9.19
N ILE A 16 -24.64 -11.30 -8.46
CA ILE A 16 -23.39 -10.97 -7.77
C ILE A 16 -22.32 -10.96 -8.84
N SER A 17 -21.95 -9.77 -9.32
CA SER A 17 -20.78 -9.60 -10.17
C SER A 17 -19.53 -9.90 -9.34
N CYS A 18 -18.97 -11.10 -9.45
CA CYS A 18 -17.63 -11.39 -8.95
C CYS A 18 -16.62 -10.73 -9.88
N VAL A 19 -15.90 -9.73 -9.37
CA VAL A 19 -14.72 -9.19 -10.06
C VAL A 19 -13.60 -10.22 -9.90
N VAL A 20 -13.01 -10.66 -11.01
CA VAL A 20 -11.81 -11.50 -11.04
C VAL A 20 -10.61 -10.56 -11.11
N PRO A 21 -9.68 -10.56 -10.14
CA PRO A 21 -8.53 -9.68 -10.19
C PRO A 21 -7.49 -10.12 -11.23
N LEU A 22 -6.46 -9.30 -11.45
CA LEU A 22 -5.28 -9.71 -12.21
C LEU A 22 -4.63 -10.90 -11.51
N GLU A 23 -4.87 -12.09 -12.03
CA GLU A 23 -4.33 -13.33 -11.46
C GLU A 23 -3.00 -13.71 -12.10
N ASN A 24 -1.94 -12.96 -11.76
CA ASN A 24 -0.55 -13.27 -12.13
C ASN A 24 0.25 -13.94 -11.00
N GLY A 25 -0.39 -14.26 -9.87
CA GLY A 25 0.25 -14.92 -8.74
C GLY A 25 1.02 -13.99 -7.78
N LEU A 26 1.16 -12.71 -8.10
CA LEU A 26 1.98 -11.75 -7.37
C LEU A 26 1.17 -10.86 -6.42
N ALA A 27 1.88 -10.04 -5.63
CA ALA A 27 1.31 -9.05 -4.70
C ALA A 27 0.23 -9.63 -3.77
N ARG A 28 0.40 -10.87 -3.28
CA ARG A 28 -0.57 -11.50 -2.36
C ARG A 28 -0.64 -10.83 -0.99
N THR A 29 0.42 -10.12 -0.64
CA THR A 29 0.47 -9.07 0.38
C THR A 29 0.96 -7.77 -0.29
N PRO A 30 0.80 -6.60 0.34
CA PRO A 30 1.28 -5.35 -0.24
C PRO A 30 2.79 -5.41 -0.52
N PRO A 31 3.27 -4.94 -1.70
CA PRO A 31 4.70 -5.00 -2.01
C PRO A 31 5.54 -4.17 -1.03
N MET A 32 6.71 -4.68 -0.64
CA MET A 32 7.66 -3.98 0.22
C MET A 32 8.99 -3.79 -0.51
N GLY A 33 9.51 -2.57 -0.54
CA GLY A 33 10.77 -2.30 -1.24
C GLY A 33 11.28 -0.89 -1.06
N TRP A 34 12.09 -0.46 -2.03
CA TRP A 34 12.66 0.86 -2.13
C TRP A 34 12.47 1.41 -3.54
N LEU A 35 12.10 2.69 -3.66
CA LEU A 35 11.81 3.38 -4.90
C LEU A 35 12.53 4.74 -4.89
N ALA A 36 13.19 5.10 -5.98
CA ALA A 36 14.12 6.25 -5.98
C ALA A 36 13.45 7.65 -5.93
N TRP A 37 12.18 7.77 -6.32
CA TRP A 37 11.59 9.04 -6.75
C TRP A 37 11.58 10.13 -5.69
N GLU A 38 10.96 9.91 -4.53
CA GLU A 38 10.72 11.00 -3.58
C GLU A 38 12.03 11.66 -3.10
N ARG A 39 13.07 10.84 -2.85
CA ARG A 39 14.33 11.30 -2.28
C ARG A 39 15.34 11.75 -3.31
N PHE A 40 15.44 11.06 -4.45
CA PHE A 40 16.49 11.28 -5.46
C PHE A 40 15.98 11.98 -6.72
N ARG A 41 14.65 11.96 -6.96
CA ARG A 41 13.95 12.69 -8.02
C ARG A 41 14.63 12.42 -9.38
N CYS A 42 14.64 13.44 -10.24
CA CYS A 42 15.28 13.40 -11.55
C CYS A 42 16.71 13.97 -11.52
N ASN A 43 17.51 13.67 -10.49
CA ASN A 43 18.90 14.13 -10.45
C ASN A 43 19.77 13.35 -11.45
N THR A 44 20.14 13.95 -12.58
CA THR A 44 21.01 13.32 -13.59
C THR A 44 22.43 13.87 -13.62
N ASP A 45 22.80 14.78 -12.71
CA ASP A 45 24.13 15.40 -12.68
C ASP A 45 25.15 14.53 -11.93
N CYS A 46 25.52 13.40 -12.54
CA CYS A 46 26.53 12.51 -11.97
C CYS A 46 27.96 13.08 -11.98
N LYS A 47 28.19 14.23 -12.61
CA LYS A 47 29.50 14.88 -12.61
C LYS A 47 29.73 15.63 -11.30
N ASN A 48 28.73 16.41 -10.88
CA ASN A 48 28.83 17.22 -9.67
C ASN A 48 28.21 16.55 -8.44
N ASP A 49 27.33 15.57 -8.63
CA ASP A 49 26.66 14.83 -7.55
C ASP A 49 26.62 13.31 -7.81
N PRO A 50 27.79 12.65 -7.94
CA PRO A 50 27.91 11.25 -8.38
C PRO A 50 27.25 10.24 -7.42
N ASP A 51 27.10 10.61 -6.15
CA ASP A 51 26.55 9.74 -5.12
C ASP A 51 25.02 9.77 -5.08
N ASN A 52 24.37 10.83 -5.58
CA ASN A 52 22.90 10.98 -5.50
C ASN A 52 22.22 11.03 -6.87
N CYS A 53 22.97 11.10 -7.96
CA CYS A 53 22.38 11.04 -9.28
C CYS A 53 21.77 9.65 -9.57
N ILE A 54 20.71 9.63 -10.39
CA ILE A 54 20.06 8.42 -10.90
C ILE A 54 21.04 7.68 -11.81
N SER A 55 21.72 6.69 -11.25
CA SER A 55 22.76 5.91 -11.90
C SER A 55 22.79 4.49 -11.37
N GLU A 56 23.41 3.57 -12.13
CA GLU A 56 23.57 2.19 -11.71
C GLU A 56 24.26 2.07 -10.34
N ASN A 57 25.19 2.98 -10.00
CA ASN A 57 25.89 2.98 -8.72
C ASN A 57 24.95 3.22 -7.53
N LEU A 58 23.97 4.12 -7.67
CA LEU A 58 22.97 4.39 -6.64
C LEU A 58 22.18 3.11 -6.32
N PHE A 59 21.60 2.46 -7.34
CA PHE A 59 20.77 1.27 -7.15
C PHE A 59 21.55 0.07 -6.62
N ARG A 60 22.80 -0.12 -7.06
CA ARG A 60 23.70 -1.15 -6.52
C ARG A 60 23.96 -0.93 -5.03
N THR A 61 24.25 0.32 -4.65
CA THR A 61 24.50 0.68 -3.25
C THR A 61 23.26 0.47 -2.38
N MET A 62 22.08 0.86 -2.85
CA MET A 62 20.83 0.62 -2.11
C MET A 62 20.51 -0.88 -1.99
N ALA A 63 20.76 -1.66 -3.04
CA ALA A 63 20.60 -3.11 -3.01
C ALA A 63 21.56 -3.79 -2.01
N ASP A 64 22.81 -3.33 -1.95
CA ASP A 64 23.77 -3.77 -0.92
C ASP A 64 23.25 -3.49 0.49
N ILE A 65 22.84 -2.25 0.75
CA ILE A 65 22.39 -1.81 2.08
C ILE A 65 21.11 -2.52 2.51
N ILE A 66 20.16 -2.73 1.60
CA ILE A 66 18.92 -3.45 1.93
C ILE A 66 19.21 -4.84 2.49
N VAL A 67 20.21 -5.53 1.95
CA VAL A 67 20.65 -6.83 2.46
C VAL A 67 21.46 -6.68 3.75
N THR A 68 22.54 -5.88 3.73
CA THR A 68 23.50 -5.83 4.84
C THR A 68 22.93 -5.19 6.10
N GLU A 69 21.99 -4.25 5.96
CA GLU A 69 21.36 -3.54 7.09
C GLU A 69 20.05 -4.20 7.55
N GLY A 70 19.65 -5.34 6.95
CA GLY A 70 18.57 -6.19 7.43
C GLY A 70 17.16 -5.82 6.97
N TYR A 71 17.02 -4.92 5.98
CA TYR A 71 15.71 -4.59 5.39
C TYR A 71 15.11 -5.79 4.64
N ALA A 72 15.94 -6.54 3.91
CA ALA A 72 15.53 -7.80 3.28
C ALA A 72 15.01 -8.82 4.32
N ASN A 73 15.62 -8.88 5.50
CA ASN A 73 15.22 -9.81 6.57
C ASN A 73 13.86 -9.49 7.21
N VAL A 74 13.30 -8.30 6.96
CA VAL A 74 11.96 -7.90 7.40
C VAL A 74 10.97 -7.78 6.24
N GLY A 75 11.37 -8.10 5.01
CA GLY A 75 10.47 -8.24 3.86
C GLY A 75 10.67 -7.24 2.72
N TYR A 76 11.54 -6.21 2.87
CA TYR A 76 11.82 -5.29 1.76
C TYR A 76 12.64 -5.97 0.67
N GLU A 77 12.01 -6.31 -0.46
CA GLU A 77 12.63 -7.13 -1.50
C GLU A 77 12.72 -6.43 -2.87
N TYR A 78 11.96 -5.36 -3.12
CA TYR A 78 11.97 -4.65 -4.40
C TYR A 78 12.95 -3.47 -4.42
N ILE A 79 13.73 -3.33 -5.49
CA ILE A 79 14.57 -2.16 -5.81
C ILE A 79 14.05 -1.56 -7.12
N ASN A 80 13.34 -0.43 -7.01
CA ASN A 80 12.61 0.17 -8.12
C ASN A 80 13.29 1.43 -8.63
N VAL A 81 13.70 1.39 -9.90
CA VAL A 81 14.08 2.56 -10.68
C VAL A 81 12.83 3.35 -11.04
N ASP A 82 12.85 4.66 -10.84
CA ASP A 82 11.77 5.57 -11.26
C ASP A 82 12.18 6.34 -12.54
N ASP A 83 11.51 7.46 -12.84
CA ASP A 83 11.80 8.26 -14.04
C ASP A 83 13.29 8.67 -14.16
N CYS A 84 13.67 9.13 -15.36
CA CYS A 84 14.99 9.68 -15.69
C CYS A 84 16.13 8.68 -15.83
N TRP A 85 15.85 7.38 -16.01
CA TRP A 85 16.87 6.36 -16.28
C TRP A 85 17.29 6.28 -17.77
N LEU A 86 16.47 6.84 -18.66
CA LEU A 86 16.56 6.73 -20.12
C LEU A 86 17.57 7.71 -20.75
N GLU A 87 18.05 7.38 -21.96
CA GLU A 87 18.48 8.34 -22.97
C GLU A 87 17.28 9.20 -23.43
N LYS A 88 17.54 10.36 -24.05
CA LYS A 88 16.47 11.22 -24.58
C LYS A 88 15.81 10.69 -25.86
N GLU A 89 16.41 9.70 -26.50
CA GLU A 89 15.91 9.09 -27.73
C GLU A 89 15.99 7.56 -27.63
N ARG A 90 15.00 6.89 -28.22
CA ARG A 90 15.05 5.45 -28.49
C ARG A 90 16.15 5.15 -29.51
N ASN A 91 16.64 3.91 -29.55
CA ASN A 91 17.62 3.53 -30.57
C ASN A 91 16.98 3.39 -31.97
N GLN A 92 17.79 3.06 -32.98
CA GLN A 92 17.34 2.87 -34.36
C GLN A 92 16.31 1.74 -34.57
N TYR A 93 16.15 0.84 -33.59
CA TYR A 93 15.16 -0.24 -33.59
C TYR A 93 13.88 0.12 -32.83
N GLY A 94 13.81 1.35 -32.28
CA GLY A 94 12.69 1.81 -31.48
C GLY A 94 12.74 1.37 -30.01
N GLU A 95 13.82 0.74 -29.55
CA GLU A 95 13.94 0.24 -28.18
C GLU A 95 14.31 1.38 -27.21
N LEU A 96 13.80 1.27 -25.98
CA LEU A 96 14.23 2.10 -24.86
C LEU A 96 15.72 1.85 -24.56
N VAL A 97 16.46 2.92 -24.30
CA VAL A 97 17.90 2.84 -24.03
C VAL A 97 18.17 3.48 -22.67
N PRO A 98 18.77 2.77 -21.70
CA PRO A 98 19.23 3.40 -20.48
C PRO A 98 20.36 4.37 -20.80
N ASP A 99 20.45 5.49 -20.09
CA ASP A 99 21.51 6.48 -20.27
C ASP A 99 22.89 5.81 -20.20
N ARG A 100 23.66 5.92 -21.28
CA ARG A 100 24.92 5.17 -21.42
C ARG A 100 26.01 5.60 -20.45
N SER A 101 25.94 6.84 -19.95
CA SER A 101 26.92 7.35 -18.99
C SER A 101 26.57 6.92 -17.57
N ARG A 102 25.28 6.92 -17.23
CA ARG A 102 24.78 6.64 -15.86
C ARG A 102 24.52 5.15 -15.63
N PHE A 103 24.22 4.40 -16.69
CA PHE A 103 23.98 2.95 -16.68
C PHE A 103 24.85 2.25 -17.75
N PRO A 104 26.19 2.35 -17.67
CA PRO A 104 27.09 1.88 -18.73
C PRO A 104 27.05 0.36 -18.96
N ARG A 105 26.57 -0.43 -17.98
CA ARG A 105 26.38 -1.88 -18.10
C ARG A 105 24.98 -2.29 -18.56
N GLY A 106 24.05 -1.34 -18.68
CA GLY A 106 22.66 -1.58 -19.06
C GLY A 106 21.79 -2.15 -17.93
N MET A 107 20.48 -2.17 -18.17
CA MET A 107 19.47 -2.53 -17.15
C MET A 107 19.49 -4.02 -16.80
N LYS A 108 19.72 -4.92 -17.78
CA LYS A 108 19.89 -6.36 -17.53
C LYS A 108 20.99 -6.64 -16.51
N ALA A 109 22.14 -5.98 -16.62
CA ALA A 109 23.26 -6.18 -15.70
C ALA A 109 22.96 -5.64 -14.29
N LEU A 110 22.12 -4.61 -14.18
CA LEU A 110 21.62 -4.12 -12.90
C LEU A 110 20.62 -5.12 -12.28
N ALA A 111 19.70 -5.65 -13.08
CA ALA A 111 18.76 -6.70 -12.67
C ALA A 111 19.52 -7.94 -12.14
N ASP A 112 20.50 -8.45 -12.91
CA ASP A 112 21.34 -9.57 -12.51
C ASP A 112 22.05 -9.33 -11.16
N TYR A 113 22.54 -8.12 -10.94
CA TYR A 113 23.17 -7.76 -9.67
C TYR A 113 22.20 -7.77 -8.49
N ILE A 114 20.98 -7.26 -8.70
CA ILE A 114 19.91 -7.21 -7.70
C ILE A 114 19.42 -8.64 -7.40
N HIS A 115 19.22 -9.48 -8.42
CA HIS A 115 18.84 -10.89 -8.25
C HIS A 115 19.92 -11.71 -7.54
N ALA A 116 21.20 -11.45 -7.81
CA ALA A 116 22.31 -12.12 -7.11
C ALA A 116 22.31 -11.85 -5.59
N LYS A 117 21.58 -10.83 -5.12
CA LYS A 117 21.37 -10.51 -3.70
C LYS A 117 20.08 -11.10 -3.13
N GLY A 118 19.31 -11.83 -3.93
CA GLY A 118 17.98 -12.33 -3.55
C GLY A 118 16.89 -11.25 -3.53
N LEU A 119 17.15 -10.10 -4.14
CA LEU A 119 16.18 -9.00 -4.28
C LEU A 119 15.51 -9.05 -5.67
N LYS A 120 14.51 -8.20 -5.88
CA LYS A 120 13.71 -8.07 -7.10
C LYS A 120 13.92 -6.70 -7.74
N PHE A 121 13.98 -6.66 -9.05
CA PHE A 121 14.25 -5.43 -9.81
C PHE A 121 12.97 -4.82 -10.37
N GLY A 122 12.74 -3.54 -10.10
CA GLY A 122 11.64 -2.77 -10.68
C GLY A 122 12.11 -1.66 -11.61
N ILE A 123 11.28 -1.38 -12.62
CA ILE A 123 11.49 -0.32 -13.60
C ILE A 123 10.26 0.58 -13.68
N TYR A 124 10.48 1.79 -14.16
CA TYR A 124 9.45 2.79 -14.43
C TYR A 124 9.31 3.01 -15.91
N GLU A 125 8.07 3.24 -16.33
CA GLU A 125 7.77 3.82 -17.62
C GLU A 125 6.49 4.66 -17.56
N ASP A 126 6.15 5.36 -18.64
CA ASP A 126 4.93 6.16 -18.76
C ASP A 126 4.09 5.73 -19.96
N PHE A 127 2.76 5.59 -19.77
CA PHE A 127 1.82 5.28 -20.84
C PHE A 127 1.89 6.29 -22.00
N GLY A 128 2.11 7.57 -21.73
CA GLY A 128 2.04 8.64 -22.70
C GLY A 128 3.14 8.66 -23.76
N ASN A 129 3.19 9.78 -24.51
CA ASN A 129 4.25 10.01 -25.50
C ASN A 129 5.62 10.26 -24.83
N TYR A 130 5.60 10.78 -23.62
CA TYR A 130 6.79 11.05 -22.83
C TYR A 130 6.51 10.71 -21.37
N THR A 131 7.56 10.39 -20.63
CA THR A 131 7.54 10.38 -19.16
C THR A 131 7.30 11.78 -18.61
N CYS A 132 6.91 11.89 -17.35
CA CYS A 132 6.70 13.18 -16.69
C CYS A 132 7.95 14.10 -16.77
N ALA A 133 9.18 13.55 -16.77
CA ALA A 133 10.42 14.29 -16.96
C ALA A 133 10.86 14.46 -18.44
N GLY A 134 10.00 14.12 -19.40
CA GLY A 134 10.23 14.32 -20.82
C GLY A 134 11.24 13.34 -21.43
N TYR A 135 11.24 12.08 -20.99
CA TYR A 135 11.91 10.96 -21.68
C TYR A 135 10.91 10.19 -22.55
N PRO A 136 11.33 9.32 -23.49
CA PRO A 136 10.38 8.61 -24.36
C PRO A 136 9.41 7.71 -23.57
N GLY A 137 8.09 7.84 -23.79
CA GLY A 137 7.06 6.96 -23.20
C GLY A 137 6.65 5.80 -24.11
N VAL A 138 5.70 4.94 -23.69
CA VAL A 138 5.39 3.66 -24.37
C VAL A 138 4.35 3.72 -25.49
N ILE A 139 3.62 4.83 -25.69
CA ILE A 139 2.65 4.91 -26.79
C ILE A 139 3.34 4.62 -28.14
N GLY A 140 2.74 3.71 -28.91
CA GLY A 140 3.28 3.22 -30.19
C GLY A 140 4.32 2.09 -30.07
N SER A 141 4.79 1.76 -28.85
CA SER A 141 5.81 0.73 -28.60
C SER A 141 5.43 -0.27 -27.49
N LEU A 142 4.16 -0.30 -27.05
CA LEU A 142 3.67 -1.11 -25.92
C LEU A 142 4.21 -2.56 -25.87
N GLN A 143 4.10 -3.30 -26.98
CA GLN A 143 4.58 -4.68 -27.03
C GLN A 143 6.12 -4.75 -26.95
N LEU A 144 6.81 -3.89 -27.71
CA LEU A 144 8.27 -3.86 -27.75
C LEU A 144 8.85 -3.56 -26.37
N ASP A 145 8.26 -2.62 -25.63
CA ASP A 145 8.75 -2.23 -24.31
C ASP A 145 8.46 -3.31 -23.26
N ALA A 146 7.30 -3.98 -23.33
CA ALA A 146 7.01 -5.14 -22.51
C ALA A 146 8.01 -6.29 -22.75
N ASP A 147 8.29 -6.62 -24.02
CA ASP A 147 9.27 -7.64 -24.41
C ASP A 147 10.69 -7.23 -23.94
N THR A 148 11.04 -5.94 -24.03
CA THR A 148 12.30 -5.39 -23.54
C THR A 148 12.46 -5.59 -22.03
N PHE A 149 11.44 -5.24 -21.24
CA PHE A 149 11.46 -5.40 -19.78
C PHE A 149 11.59 -6.87 -19.36
N ALA A 150 10.87 -7.77 -20.05
CA ALA A 150 11.03 -9.20 -19.81
C ALA A 150 12.43 -9.70 -20.17
N SER A 151 13.03 -9.22 -21.27
CA SER A 151 14.40 -9.57 -21.67
C SER A 151 15.46 -9.09 -20.68
N TRP A 152 15.17 -8.03 -19.92
CA TRP A 152 16.01 -7.50 -18.85
C TRP A 152 15.76 -8.15 -17.49
N ASP A 153 14.88 -9.15 -17.43
CA ASP A 153 14.46 -9.81 -16.20
C ASP A 153 13.85 -8.87 -15.15
N VAL A 154 13.05 -7.89 -15.58
CA VAL A 154 12.30 -7.00 -14.67
C VAL A 154 11.23 -7.78 -13.88
N ASP A 155 11.03 -7.47 -12.60
CA ASP A 155 10.06 -8.10 -11.71
C ASP A 155 8.88 -7.19 -11.33
N TYR A 156 9.01 -5.89 -11.58
CA TYR A 156 8.05 -4.85 -11.20
C TYR A 156 8.07 -3.74 -12.24
N VAL A 157 6.91 -3.30 -12.72
CA VAL A 157 6.75 -2.18 -13.66
C VAL A 157 5.77 -1.18 -13.07
N LYS A 158 6.25 0.05 -12.81
CA LYS A 158 5.39 1.22 -12.59
C LYS A 158 5.09 1.85 -13.94
N LEU A 159 3.80 2.01 -14.28
CA LEU A 159 3.37 2.73 -15.47
C LEU A 159 2.64 4.02 -15.09
N ASP A 160 3.30 5.14 -15.37
CA ASP A 160 2.80 6.48 -15.20
C ASP A 160 1.88 6.90 -16.36
N GLY A 161 1.37 8.14 -16.34
CA GLY A 161 0.34 8.59 -17.29
C GLY A 161 0.47 10.03 -17.75
N CYS A 162 1.64 10.66 -17.63
CA CYS A 162 1.87 11.99 -18.18
C CYS A 162 1.77 11.96 -19.71
N TYR A 163 1.51 13.10 -20.35
CA TYR A 163 1.46 13.22 -21.82
C TYR A 163 0.51 12.24 -22.55
N ALA A 164 -0.51 11.73 -21.84
CA ALA A 164 -1.61 10.93 -22.37
C ALA A 164 -2.95 11.60 -22.05
N HIS A 165 -3.98 11.35 -22.88
CA HIS A 165 -5.34 11.78 -22.52
C HIS A 165 -5.94 10.78 -21.53
N PRO A 166 -6.52 11.21 -20.39
CA PRO A 166 -7.02 10.30 -19.36
C PRO A 166 -8.12 9.32 -19.81
N SER A 167 -8.86 9.63 -20.88
CA SER A 167 -9.82 8.68 -21.49
C SER A 167 -9.16 7.49 -22.19
N ASP A 168 -7.91 7.65 -22.65
CA ASP A 168 -7.22 6.59 -23.39
C ASP A 168 -6.69 5.51 -22.44
N MET A 169 -6.58 5.82 -21.15
CA MET A 169 -6.08 4.93 -20.10
C MET A 169 -6.98 3.71 -19.89
N ASP A 170 -8.29 3.84 -20.13
CA ASP A 170 -9.26 2.73 -20.06
C ASP A 170 -8.95 1.58 -21.05
N ARG A 171 -8.21 1.89 -22.11
CA ARG A 171 -7.70 0.92 -23.07
C ARG A 171 -6.20 0.66 -22.89
N GLY A 172 -5.42 1.73 -22.72
CA GLY A 172 -3.97 1.70 -22.72
C GLY A 172 -3.35 0.87 -21.61
N TYR A 173 -3.80 1.07 -20.37
CA TYR A 173 -3.29 0.32 -19.23
C TYR A 173 -3.60 -1.19 -19.32
N PRO A 174 -4.84 -1.61 -19.64
CA PRO A 174 -5.13 -3.03 -19.94
C PRO A 174 -4.32 -3.60 -21.11
N GLU A 175 -4.14 -2.84 -22.19
CA GLU A 175 -3.40 -3.27 -23.37
C GLU A 175 -1.91 -3.50 -23.05
N PHE A 176 -1.28 -2.60 -22.29
CA PHE A 176 0.09 -2.80 -21.83
C PHE A 176 0.22 -3.98 -20.86
N GLY A 177 -0.71 -4.11 -19.90
CA GLY A 177 -0.77 -5.25 -18.98
C GLY A 177 -0.92 -6.60 -19.71
N TYR A 178 -1.68 -6.63 -20.82
CA TYR A 178 -1.77 -7.80 -21.70
C TYR A 178 -0.42 -8.15 -22.33
N TYR A 179 0.33 -7.16 -22.83
CA TYR A 179 1.67 -7.42 -23.39
C TYR A 179 2.66 -7.89 -22.32
N LEU A 180 2.66 -7.29 -21.13
CA LEU A 180 3.46 -7.77 -19.99
C LEU A 180 3.19 -9.25 -19.69
N ASN A 181 1.91 -9.63 -19.60
CA ASN A 181 1.52 -11.03 -19.36
C ASN A 181 1.95 -11.97 -20.49
N ARG A 182 1.90 -11.53 -21.75
CA ARG A 182 2.29 -12.34 -22.92
C ARG A 182 3.78 -12.68 -22.97
N THR A 183 4.63 -11.89 -22.32
CA THR A 183 6.05 -12.21 -22.22
C THR A 183 6.31 -13.53 -21.46
N GLY A 184 5.34 -13.96 -20.63
CA GLY A 184 5.47 -15.14 -19.77
C GLY A 184 6.30 -14.90 -18.50
N ARG A 185 6.89 -13.71 -18.34
CA ARG A 185 7.60 -13.32 -17.11
C ARG A 185 6.62 -12.67 -16.12
N PRO A 186 6.47 -13.21 -14.88
CA PRO A 186 5.66 -12.57 -13.86
C PRO A 186 6.26 -11.22 -13.45
N MET A 187 5.51 -10.14 -13.64
CA MET A 187 5.88 -8.78 -13.24
C MET A 187 4.75 -8.17 -12.42
N ILE A 188 5.07 -7.54 -11.28
CA ILE A 188 4.11 -6.67 -10.59
C ILE A 188 3.80 -5.50 -11.53
N TYR A 189 2.52 -5.21 -11.73
CA TYR A 189 2.09 -4.08 -12.54
C TYR A 189 1.44 -3.01 -11.66
N SER A 190 2.15 -1.90 -11.47
CA SER A 190 1.74 -0.74 -10.68
C SER A 190 1.25 0.37 -11.59
N CYS A 191 -0.01 0.78 -11.43
CA CYS A 191 -0.71 1.64 -12.38
C CYS A 191 -1.00 3.02 -11.79
N SER A 192 -0.50 4.10 -12.40
CA SER A 192 -0.93 5.47 -12.06
C SER A 192 -2.30 5.86 -12.67
N TRP A 193 -2.97 4.93 -13.36
CA TRP A 193 -4.22 5.19 -14.06
C TRP A 193 -5.28 5.97 -13.26
N PRO A 194 -5.65 5.58 -12.02
CA PRO A 194 -6.76 6.26 -11.33
C PRO A 194 -6.47 7.72 -11.03
N VAL A 195 -5.25 8.07 -10.61
CA VAL A 195 -4.92 9.45 -10.21
C VAL A 195 -5.10 10.43 -11.37
N TYR A 196 -4.66 10.09 -12.59
CA TYR A 196 -4.84 10.96 -13.76
C TYR A 196 -6.30 11.12 -14.17
N GLN A 197 -7.12 10.07 -14.06
CA GLN A 197 -8.56 10.18 -14.29
C GLN A 197 -9.25 11.04 -13.25
N ILE A 198 -8.88 10.89 -11.97
CA ILE A 198 -9.41 11.71 -10.88
C ILE A 198 -9.08 13.18 -11.11
N TYR A 199 -7.85 13.52 -11.54
CA TYR A 199 -7.48 14.89 -11.90
C TYR A 199 -8.30 15.48 -13.05
N ALA A 200 -8.72 14.64 -13.99
CA ALA A 200 -9.61 15.04 -15.08
C ALA A 200 -11.09 15.12 -14.68
N GLY A 201 -11.44 14.87 -13.41
CA GLY A 201 -12.83 14.81 -12.95
C GLY A 201 -13.59 13.58 -13.43
N MET A 202 -12.87 12.53 -13.86
CA MET A 202 -13.44 11.25 -14.26
C MET A 202 -13.55 10.29 -13.07
N SER A 203 -14.49 9.36 -13.14
CA SER A 203 -14.64 8.29 -12.16
C SER A 203 -13.87 7.04 -12.61
N PRO A 204 -12.80 6.62 -11.92
CA PRO A 204 -12.04 5.44 -12.30
C PRO A 204 -12.89 4.16 -12.26
N ASN A 205 -12.71 3.30 -13.25
CA ASN A 205 -13.36 1.98 -13.29
C ASN A 205 -12.55 0.96 -12.49
N PHE A 206 -12.74 0.94 -11.16
CA PHE A 206 -12.00 0.02 -10.27
C PHE A 206 -12.20 -1.46 -10.61
N THR A 207 -13.32 -1.85 -11.22
CA THR A 207 -13.51 -3.24 -11.68
C THR A 207 -12.48 -3.60 -12.76
N SER A 208 -12.23 -2.71 -13.71
CA SER A 208 -11.22 -2.91 -14.75
C SER A 208 -9.80 -2.80 -14.19
N ILE A 209 -9.57 -1.81 -13.32
CA ILE A 209 -8.26 -1.64 -12.68
C ILE A 209 -7.87 -2.89 -11.87
N ILE A 210 -8.79 -3.46 -11.08
CA ILE A 210 -8.55 -4.71 -10.33
C ILE A 210 -8.22 -5.88 -11.28
N GLN A 211 -8.84 -5.96 -12.45
CA GLN A 211 -8.58 -7.00 -13.46
C GLN A 211 -7.21 -6.88 -14.13
N HIS A 212 -6.62 -5.69 -14.12
CA HIS A 212 -5.48 -5.37 -14.96
C HIS A 212 -4.25 -4.85 -14.21
N CYS A 213 -4.34 -4.54 -12.92
CA CYS A 213 -3.24 -3.96 -12.14
C CYS A 213 -3.08 -4.69 -10.80
N ASN A 214 -1.84 -4.84 -10.33
CA ASN A 214 -1.56 -5.37 -9.00
C ASN A 214 -1.66 -4.31 -7.90
N MET A 215 -1.46 -3.05 -8.27
CA MET A 215 -1.64 -1.90 -7.39
C MET A 215 -1.85 -0.64 -8.20
N TRP A 216 -2.38 0.41 -7.59
CA TRP A 216 -2.61 1.67 -8.29
C TRP A 216 -2.53 2.91 -7.41
N ARG A 217 -1.96 3.98 -7.96
CA ARG A 217 -1.93 5.29 -7.30
C ARG A 217 -3.29 5.96 -7.39
N ASN A 218 -3.84 6.34 -6.24
CA ASN A 218 -5.17 6.95 -6.15
C ASN A 218 -5.16 8.48 -6.08
N PHE A 219 -4.05 9.07 -5.62
CA PHE A 219 -4.01 10.47 -5.20
C PHE A 219 -2.63 11.08 -5.45
N ASP A 220 -2.49 12.36 -5.08
CA ASP A 220 -1.31 13.19 -5.26
C ASP A 220 0.00 12.52 -4.86
N ASP A 221 1.06 12.88 -5.59
CA ASP A 221 2.43 12.52 -5.25
C ASP A 221 2.76 13.01 -3.85
N ILE A 222 3.28 12.10 -3.03
CA ILE A 222 3.79 12.44 -1.72
C ILE A 222 5.02 13.34 -1.86
N GLN A 223 5.06 14.36 -1.01
CA GLN A 223 6.19 15.26 -0.86
C GLN A 223 6.75 15.12 0.56
N ASP A 224 8.04 15.39 0.74
CA ASP A 224 8.71 15.38 2.04
C ASP A 224 8.20 16.48 3.00
N SER A 225 6.97 16.32 3.47
CA SER A 225 6.31 17.23 4.39
C SER A 225 5.16 16.53 5.11
N TRP A 226 4.94 16.93 6.37
CA TRP A 226 3.79 16.46 7.14
C TRP A 226 2.46 16.83 6.47
N ALA A 227 2.36 18.00 5.84
CA ALA A 227 1.15 18.43 5.16
C ALA A 227 0.74 17.50 4.00
N SER A 228 1.71 16.94 3.28
CA SER A 228 1.44 15.96 2.22
C SER A 228 0.98 14.61 2.79
N VAL A 229 1.60 14.13 3.87
CA VAL A 229 1.13 12.93 4.58
C VAL A 229 -0.30 13.13 5.07
N GLU A 230 -0.60 14.29 5.66
CA GLU A 230 -1.94 14.63 6.14
C GLU A 230 -2.98 14.67 5.02
N SER A 231 -2.66 15.27 3.86
CA SER A 231 -3.59 15.34 2.73
C SER A 231 -3.93 13.96 2.19
N ILE A 232 -2.94 13.05 2.12
CA ILE A 232 -3.14 11.65 1.72
C ILE A 232 -4.02 10.92 2.74
N ILE A 233 -3.71 11.03 4.04
CA ILE A 233 -4.52 10.42 5.11
C ILE A 233 -5.97 10.91 5.03
N ASP A 234 -6.18 12.21 4.82
CA ASP A 234 -7.52 12.77 4.69
C ASP A 234 -8.22 12.30 3.41
N TYR A 235 -7.53 12.23 2.27
CA TYR A 235 -8.11 11.71 1.03
C TYR A 235 -8.61 10.27 1.21
N TYR A 236 -7.76 9.38 1.73
CA TYR A 236 -8.13 7.99 1.98
C TYR A 236 -9.25 7.86 3.02
N GLY A 237 -9.21 8.67 4.07
CA GLY A 237 -10.23 8.66 5.13
C GLY A 237 -11.56 9.28 4.73
N ASN A 238 -11.57 10.23 3.80
CA ASN A 238 -12.78 10.89 3.30
C ASN A 238 -13.44 10.10 2.17
N ASN A 239 -12.67 9.32 1.40
CA ASN A 239 -13.14 8.54 0.25
C ASN A 239 -13.18 7.02 0.52
N GLN A 240 -13.04 6.60 1.78
CA GLN A 240 -12.90 5.20 2.19
C GLN A 240 -14.05 4.28 1.75
N ASP A 241 -15.28 4.78 1.58
CA ASP A 241 -16.41 3.97 1.11
C ASP A 241 -16.22 3.49 -0.34
N VAL A 242 -15.49 4.26 -1.14
CA VAL A 242 -15.16 3.91 -2.53
C VAL A 242 -13.84 3.14 -2.61
N ILE A 243 -12.83 3.55 -1.84
CA ILE A 243 -11.45 3.05 -1.98
C ILE A 243 -11.25 1.68 -1.31
N VAL A 244 -11.70 1.53 -0.07
CA VAL A 244 -11.40 0.35 0.77
C VAL A 244 -11.88 -0.97 0.15
N PRO A 245 -13.09 -1.07 -0.44
CA PRO A 245 -13.57 -2.33 -1.01
C PRO A 245 -12.74 -2.86 -2.19
N ASN A 246 -11.88 -2.04 -2.80
CA ASN A 246 -11.11 -2.40 -3.99
C ASN A 246 -9.75 -3.03 -3.65
N ALA A 247 -9.29 -2.95 -2.40
CA ALA A 247 -8.02 -3.54 -1.99
C ALA A 247 -8.18 -5.00 -1.53
N GLY A 248 -7.21 -5.83 -1.86
CA GLY A 248 -7.14 -7.24 -1.46
C GLY A 248 -5.92 -7.96 -2.04
N PRO A 249 -5.72 -9.25 -1.69
CA PRO A 249 -4.60 -10.04 -2.20
C PRO A 249 -4.49 -10.02 -3.73
N GLY A 250 -3.43 -9.41 -4.23
CA GLY A 250 -3.13 -9.27 -5.66
C GLY A 250 -3.50 -7.91 -6.26
N HIS A 251 -4.20 -7.03 -5.53
CA HIS A 251 -4.72 -5.75 -6.04
C HIS A 251 -4.84 -4.68 -4.91
N TRP A 252 -3.91 -3.72 -4.84
CA TRP A 252 -3.79 -2.78 -3.70
C TRP A 252 -3.99 -1.31 -4.07
N ASN A 253 -4.60 -0.54 -3.17
CA ASN A 253 -4.53 0.92 -3.25
C ASN A 253 -3.13 1.40 -2.83
N ASP A 254 -2.57 2.37 -3.56
CA ASP A 254 -1.25 2.92 -3.32
C ASP A 254 -1.33 4.40 -2.88
N PRO A 255 -1.14 4.69 -1.57
CA PRO A 255 -1.05 6.04 -1.03
C PRO A 255 0.33 6.69 -1.25
N ASP A 256 1.17 6.12 -2.11
CA ASP A 256 2.53 6.55 -2.43
C ASP A 256 3.57 6.20 -1.35
N MET A 257 4.82 6.54 -1.63
CA MET A 257 6.02 6.11 -0.89
C MET A 257 6.06 6.48 0.60
N LEU A 258 6.85 5.73 1.36
CA LEU A 258 7.29 6.10 2.71
C LEU A 258 8.45 7.09 2.64
N ILE A 259 8.32 8.23 3.32
CA ILE A 259 9.34 9.30 3.39
C ILE A 259 10.07 9.33 4.75
N ILE A 260 9.96 8.23 5.49
CA ILE A 260 10.51 8.06 6.84
C ILE A 260 12.04 8.10 6.77
N GLY A 261 12.64 9.03 7.50
CA GLY A 261 14.08 9.23 7.54
C GLY A 261 14.61 10.26 6.54
N ASN A 262 13.73 10.91 5.75
CA ASN A 262 14.06 12.11 4.99
C ASN A 262 14.07 13.34 5.91
N PHE A 263 13.67 14.52 5.42
CA PHE A 263 13.91 15.80 6.09
C PHE A 263 12.63 16.41 6.68
N GLY A 264 11.47 16.11 6.12
CA GLY A 264 10.21 16.81 6.38
C GLY A 264 9.35 16.22 7.50
N LEU A 265 9.66 15.00 7.97
CA LEU A 265 8.92 14.35 9.05
C LEU A 265 9.69 14.34 10.38
N SER A 266 9.00 14.78 11.44
CA SER A 266 9.44 14.51 12.81
C SER A 266 9.40 13.00 13.11
N TYR A 267 9.99 12.61 14.25
CA TYR A 267 9.93 11.22 14.72
C TYR A 267 8.48 10.73 14.92
N GLU A 268 7.62 11.56 15.53
CA GLU A 268 6.21 11.24 15.75
C GLU A 268 5.43 11.13 14.43
N GLN A 269 5.69 12.02 13.48
CA GLN A 269 5.05 12.01 12.17
C GLN A 269 5.49 10.78 11.35
N SER A 270 6.74 10.37 11.48
CA SER A 270 7.27 9.14 10.87
C SER A 270 6.60 7.89 11.44
N LYS A 271 6.41 7.84 12.77
CA LYS A 271 5.62 6.77 13.41
C LYS A 271 4.19 6.73 12.86
N THR A 272 3.58 7.90 12.70
CA THR A 272 2.21 8.03 12.16
C THR A 272 2.11 7.55 10.72
N GLN A 273 3.05 7.91 9.83
CA GLN A 273 3.04 7.45 8.44
C GLN A 273 3.09 5.92 8.38
N MET A 274 4.07 5.29 9.04
CA MET A 274 4.21 3.82 9.03
C MET A 274 2.96 3.11 9.58
N ALA A 275 2.40 3.63 10.68
CA ALA A 275 1.21 3.04 11.28
C ALA A 275 -0.02 3.15 10.37
N ILE A 276 -0.25 4.30 9.74
CA ILE A 276 -1.41 4.48 8.86
C ILE A 276 -1.24 3.71 7.55
N TRP A 277 -0.05 3.66 6.95
CA TRP A 277 0.19 2.84 5.77
C TRP A 277 -0.08 1.34 6.06
N ALA A 278 0.37 0.85 7.22
CA ALA A 278 0.06 -0.52 7.65
C ALA A 278 -1.44 -0.74 7.89
N ILE A 279 -2.17 0.23 8.46
CA ILE A 279 -3.63 0.13 8.60
C ILE A 279 -4.33 0.14 7.23
N LEU A 280 -3.80 0.88 6.25
CA LEU A 280 -4.35 0.98 4.90
C LEU A 280 -4.02 -0.24 4.02
N ALA A 281 -3.22 -1.20 4.49
CA ALA A 281 -2.67 -2.28 3.65
C ALA A 281 -1.96 -1.73 2.40
N ALA A 282 -1.17 -0.69 2.62
CA ALA A 282 -0.47 0.02 1.57
C ALA A 282 0.85 -0.69 1.23
N PRO A 283 1.34 -0.57 -0.02
CA PRO A 283 2.72 -0.88 -0.33
C PRO A 283 3.68 -0.14 0.62
N LEU A 284 4.67 -0.84 1.17
CA LEU A 284 5.72 -0.23 1.99
C LEU A 284 6.94 0.02 1.10
N LEU A 285 6.84 1.01 0.23
CA LEU A 285 7.91 1.42 -0.67
C LEU A 285 8.68 2.60 -0.07
N MET A 286 9.85 2.33 0.49
CA MET A 286 10.73 3.35 1.04
C MET A 286 11.29 4.24 -0.07
N SER A 287 11.36 5.54 0.15
CA SER A 287 12.16 6.43 -0.69
C SER A 287 13.01 7.33 0.21
N VAL A 288 14.17 6.81 0.63
CA VAL A 288 15.09 7.46 1.57
C VAL A 288 16.53 7.05 1.25
N ASP A 289 17.50 7.88 1.62
CA ASP A 289 18.92 7.51 1.52
C ASP A 289 19.32 6.58 2.66
N LEU A 290 19.40 5.28 2.36
CA LEU A 290 19.73 4.25 3.35
C LEU A 290 21.18 4.29 3.83
N ARG A 291 22.07 5.02 3.15
CA ARG A 291 23.48 5.18 3.58
C ARG A 291 23.60 6.02 4.85
N THR A 292 22.64 6.92 5.06
CA THR A 292 22.72 7.96 6.09
C THR A 292 21.48 8.02 7.00
N ILE A 293 20.56 7.07 6.86
CA ILE A 293 19.35 6.99 7.68
C ILE A 293 19.69 6.83 9.18
N ARG A 294 19.07 7.64 10.04
CA ARG A 294 19.30 7.56 11.49
C ARG A 294 18.69 6.29 12.08
N PRO A 295 19.30 5.70 13.13
CA PRO A 295 18.87 4.42 13.71
C PRO A 295 17.40 4.36 14.13
N GLU A 296 16.84 5.45 14.66
CA GLU A 296 15.46 5.54 15.10
C GLU A 296 14.44 5.45 13.95
N TYR A 297 14.77 5.99 12.76
CA TYR A 297 13.91 5.88 11.58
C TYR A 297 14.06 4.50 10.92
N LYS A 298 15.29 3.96 10.92
CA LYS A 298 15.52 2.55 10.56
C LYS A 298 14.69 1.60 11.43
N ALA A 299 14.61 1.85 12.74
CA ALA A 299 13.81 1.04 13.67
C ALA A 299 12.30 1.11 13.37
N ILE A 300 11.78 2.27 12.95
CA ILE A 300 10.39 2.40 12.49
C ILE A 300 10.15 1.51 11.25
N LEU A 301 11.00 1.66 10.23
CA LEU A 301 10.89 0.90 8.97
C LEU A 301 11.07 -0.61 9.19
N GLN A 302 11.90 -1.03 10.14
CA GLN A 302 12.13 -2.46 10.43
C GLN A 302 11.25 -3.03 11.54
N ASN A 303 10.21 -2.30 11.98
CA ASN A 303 9.32 -2.78 13.04
C ASN A 303 8.50 -3.99 12.57
N ARG A 304 8.97 -5.20 12.93
CA ARG A 304 8.34 -6.48 12.56
C ARG A 304 6.89 -6.60 13.00
N LYS A 305 6.50 -5.99 14.13
CA LYS A 305 5.12 -6.06 14.62
C LYS A 305 4.17 -5.28 13.71
N ILE A 306 4.59 -4.09 13.26
CA ILE A 306 3.79 -3.25 12.35
C ILE A 306 3.82 -3.80 10.92
N ILE A 307 4.98 -4.30 10.45
CA ILE A 307 5.06 -5.03 9.18
C ILE A 307 4.11 -6.23 9.16
N ALA A 308 3.97 -6.97 10.28
CA ALA A 308 3.03 -8.08 10.35
C ALA A 308 1.55 -7.63 10.29
N VAL A 309 1.24 -6.40 10.69
CA VAL A 309 -0.09 -5.79 10.46
C VAL A 309 -0.27 -5.51 8.98
N ASP A 310 0.73 -4.87 8.35
CA ASP A 310 0.71 -4.54 6.92
C ASP A 310 0.52 -5.78 6.04
N GLN A 311 1.34 -6.80 6.32
CA GLN A 311 1.43 -8.06 5.58
C GLN A 311 0.41 -9.12 6.02
N ASP A 312 -0.64 -8.72 6.76
CA ASP A 312 -1.67 -9.67 7.21
C ASP A 312 -2.36 -10.37 6.02
N PRO A 313 -2.45 -11.71 6.00
CA PRO A 313 -2.89 -12.48 4.84
C PRO A 313 -4.38 -12.35 4.51
N LEU A 314 -5.21 -11.74 5.39
CA LEU A 314 -6.58 -11.42 5.00
C LEU A 314 -6.61 -10.34 3.92
N GLY A 315 -5.58 -9.49 3.86
CA GLY A 315 -5.49 -8.40 2.88
C GLY A 315 -6.63 -7.39 2.95
N ILE A 316 -7.33 -7.30 4.10
CA ILE A 316 -8.43 -6.35 4.28
C ILE A 316 -7.82 -5.00 4.64
N GLN A 317 -8.01 -4.01 3.78
CA GLN A 317 -7.66 -2.62 4.07
C GLN A 317 -8.51 -2.07 5.23
N GLY A 318 -7.85 -1.37 6.15
CA GLY A 318 -8.48 -0.71 7.29
C GLY A 318 -9.17 0.61 6.94
N ARG A 319 -9.81 1.20 7.96
CA ARG A 319 -10.73 2.33 7.82
C ARG A 319 -10.62 3.32 8.96
N ARG A 320 -10.98 4.59 8.71
CA ARG A 320 -11.15 5.59 9.78
C ARG A 320 -12.52 5.40 10.41
N ILE A 321 -12.53 5.01 11.68
CA ILE A 321 -13.75 4.70 12.45
C ILE A 321 -14.18 5.84 13.39
N TYR A 322 -13.29 6.80 13.65
CA TYR A 322 -13.56 7.96 14.49
C TYR A 322 -12.79 9.19 14.01
N LYS A 323 -13.42 10.37 14.08
CA LYS A 323 -12.78 11.68 13.87
C LYS A 323 -13.50 12.75 14.68
N HIS A 324 -12.83 13.33 15.67
CA HIS A 324 -13.39 14.44 16.46
C HIS A 324 -12.29 15.21 17.19
N LYS A 325 -12.38 16.55 17.23
CA LYS A 325 -11.47 17.44 17.98
C LYS A 325 -9.98 17.14 17.76
N GLY A 326 -9.60 16.82 16.52
CA GLY A 326 -8.22 16.51 16.16
C GLY A 326 -7.75 15.12 16.57
N ILE A 327 -8.62 14.23 17.07
CA ILE A 327 -8.30 12.82 17.30
C ILE A 327 -8.99 11.99 16.22
N GLU A 328 -8.23 11.07 15.64
CA GLU A 328 -8.73 10.05 14.72
C GLU A 328 -8.44 8.66 15.25
N ILE A 329 -9.35 7.72 15.01
CA ILE A 329 -9.10 6.29 15.28
C ILE A 329 -9.31 5.54 13.99
N TRP A 330 -8.32 4.74 13.61
CA TRP A 330 -8.34 3.87 12.45
C TRP A 330 -8.26 2.41 12.89
N SER A 331 -8.92 1.51 12.16
CA SER A 331 -8.98 0.10 12.50
C SER A 331 -8.88 -0.78 11.27
N ARG A 332 -8.06 -1.82 11.35
CA ARG A 332 -7.86 -2.85 10.32
C ARG A 332 -8.16 -4.24 10.92
N PRO A 333 -9.10 -5.01 10.35
CA PRO A 333 -9.25 -6.42 10.70
C PRO A 333 -8.03 -7.22 10.25
N ILE A 334 -7.51 -8.06 11.13
CA ILE A 334 -6.33 -8.90 10.90
C ILE A 334 -6.56 -10.29 11.48
N THR A 335 -5.63 -11.21 11.20
CA THR A 335 -5.55 -12.52 11.83
C THR A 335 -5.00 -12.44 13.27
N PRO A 336 -5.27 -13.45 14.13
CA PRO A 336 -6.16 -14.59 13.92
C PRO A 336 -7.65 -14.22 13.87
N ILE A 337 -8.48 -15.14 13.37
CA ILE A 337 -9.94 -15.05 13.46
C ILE A 337 -10.40 -16.16 14.40
N TYR A 338 -11.29 -15.85 15.34
CA TYR A 338 -11.94 -16.83 16.19
C TYR A 338 -13.45 -16.78 15.99
N GLN A 339 -14.01 -17.88 15.49
CA GLN A 339 -15.42 -17.97 15.06
C GLN A 339 -15.74 -16.85 14.05
N ASN A 340 -16.59 -15.89 14.41
CA ASN A 340 -16.97 -14.74 13.58
C ASN A 340 -16.30 -13.43 14.03
N TYR A 341 -15.29 -13.50 14.90
CA TYR A 341 -14.59 -12.34 15.44
C TYR A 341 -13.17 -12.26 14.88
N PHE A 342 -12.84 -11.12 14.27
CA PHE A 342 -11.49 -10.80 13.83
C PHE A 342 -10.63 -10.33 15.01
N SER A 343 -9.32 -10.48 14.90
CA SER A 343 -8.36 -9.60 15.56
C SER A 343 -8.30 -8.24 14.85
N TYR A 344 -7.75 -7.23 15.51
CA TYR A 344 -7.68 -5.88 14.95
C TYR A 344 -6.34 -5.21 15.21
N ALA A 345 -5.84 -4.46 14.23
CA ALA A 345 -4.89 -3.38 14.47
C ALA A 345 -5.64 -2.06 14.57
N ILE A 346 -5.29 -1.21 15.54
CA ILE A 346 -6.02 0.02 15.87
C ILE A 346 -5.02 1.15 16.04
N ALA A 347 -5.10 2.20 15.22
CA ALA A 347 -4.24 3.37 15.29
C ALA A 347 -5.01 4.58 15.84
N PHE A 348 -4.55 5.12 16.96
CA PHE A 348 -5.01 6.36 17.56
C PHE A 348 -4.09 7.48 17.10
N VAL A 349 -4.58 8.36 16.22
CA VAL A 349 -3.80 9.46 15.64
C VAL A 349 -4.24 10.78 16.24
N ASN A 350 -3.26 11.58 16.65
CA ASN A 350 -3.50 12.92 17.13
C ASN A 350 -3.10 13.95 16.06
N ARG A 351 -4.10 14.51 15.38
CA ARG A 351 -3.98 15.57 14.37
C ARG A 351 -3.85 16.97 14.97
N ARG A 352 -3.77 17.09 16.30
CA ARG A 352 -3.52 18.39 16.95
C ARG A 352 -2.07 18.80 16.79
N THR A 353 -1.85 20.12 16.79
CA THR A 353 -0.53 20.76 16.68
C THR A 353 -0.15 21.55 17.94
N ASP A 354 -0.98 21.50 18.98
CA ASP A 354 -0.84 22.25 20.22
C ASP A 354 -0.51 21.36 21.43
N GLY A 355 0.12 21.98 22.44
CA GLY A 355 0.14 21.49 23.81
C GLY A 355 0.90 20.17 24.06
N THR A 356 0.31 19.35 24.95
CA THR A 356 0.87 18.09 25.49
C THR A 356 0.16 16.87 24.87
N PRO A 357 0.58 15.63 25.17
CA PRO A 357 -0.10 14.43 24.67
C PRO A 357 -1.58 14.43 25.05
N SER A 358 -2.44 13.97 24.14
CA SER A 358 -3.88 13.86 24.36
C SER A 358 -4.25 12.50 24.94
N ASP A 359 -4.98 12.50 26.06
CA ASP A 359 -5.58 11.30 26.63
C ASP A 359 -6.80 10.87 25.81
N VAL A 360 -6.77 9.66 25.26
CA VAL A 360 -7.90 9.03 24.58
C VAL A 360 -8.34 7.82 25.40
N ALA A 361 -9.62 7.78 25.78
CA ALA A 361 -10.20 6.70 26.56
C ALA A 361 -11.47 6.17 25.90
N VAL A 362 -11.47 4.90 25.53
CA VAL A 362 -12.55 4.26 24.76
C VAL A 362 -12.68 2.79 25.17
N THR A 363 -13.88 2.24 25.17
CA THR A 363 -14.08 0.80 25.38
C THR A 363 -13.76 0.01 24.12
N LEU A 364 -13.31 -1.23 24.27
CA LEU A 364 -13.12 -2.13 23.13
C LEU A 364 -14.42 -2.28 22.30
N LYS A 365 -15.58 -2.32 22.97
CA LYS A 365 -16.89 -2.38 22.30
C LYS A 365 -17.17 -1.16 21.43
N GLU A 366 -16.78 0.04 21.86
CA GLU A 366 -16.91 1.26 21.05
C GLU A 366 -16.01 1.24 19.81
N LEU A 367 -14.88 0.53 19.86
CA LEU A 367 -13.99 0.27 18.71
C LEU A 367 -14.50 -0.86 17.78
N GLY A 368 -15.60 -1.52 18.12
CA GLY A 368 -16.15 -2.66 17.37
C GLY A 368 -15.64 -4.04 17.84
N LEU A 369 -14.75 -4.08 18.84
CA LEU A 369 -14.19 -5.31 19.40
C LEU A 369 -15.18 -5.90 20.41
N THR A 370 -15.95 -6.88 19.94
CA THR A 370 -17.16 -7.37 20.64
C THR A 370 -17.10 -8.83 21.08
N SER A 371 -15.97 -9.53 20.85
CA SER A 371 -15.82 -10.92 21.26
C SER A 371 -16.03 -11.09 22.78
N PRO A 372 -16.90 -12.02 23.23
CA PRO A 372 -17.14 -12.26 24.65
C PRO A 372 -15.93 -12.87 25.37
N THR A 373 -15.01 -13.49 24.64
CA THR A 373 -13.74 -14.03 25.17
C THR A 373 -12.71 -12.93 25.47
N GLY A 374 -12.87 -11.75 24.87
CA GLY A 374 -11.94 -10.62 24.99
C GLY A 374 -10.81 -10.68 23.96
N TYR A 375 -9.88 -9.74 24.11
CA TYR A 375 -8.76 -9.53 23.19
C TYR A 375 -7.48 -9.32 24.00
N ARG A 376 -6.37 -9.95 23.62
CA ARG A 376 -5.05 -9.59 24.15
C ARG A 376 -4.55 -8.37 23.40
N VAL A 377 -4.29 -7.29 24.12
CA VAL A 377 -3.98 -5.99 23.53
C VAL A 377 -2.54 -5.59 23.84
N GLU A 378 -1.75 -5.29 22.82
CA GLU A 378 -0.37 -4.78 22.96
C GLU A 378 -0.14 -3.53 22.11
N ASP A 379 0.79 -2.67 22.54
CA ASP A 379 1.34 -1.57 21.75
C ASP A 379 2.42 -2.10 20.80
N LEU A 380 2.46 -1.57 19.57
CA LEU A 380 3.40 -2.05 18.55
C LEU A 380 4.67 -1.19 18.42
N TYR A 381 4.70 0.00 19.01
CA TYR A 381 5.91 0.82 19.11
C TYR A 381 6.57 0.72 20.47
N GLU A 382 5.76 0.68 21.53
CA GLU A 382 6.24 0.59 22.90
C GLU A 382 6.12 -0.84 23.41
N ASP A 383 7.00 -1.25 24.34
CA ASP A 383 6.94 -2.59 24.96
C ASP A 383 5.86 -2.63 26.06
N VAL A 384 4.60 -2.47 25.65
CA VAL A 384 3.43 -2.41 26.54
C VAL A 384 2.41 -3.48 26.15
N ASP A 385 2.23 -4.46 27.03
CA ASP A 385 1.15 -5.45 26.95
C ASP A 385 0.05 -5.10 27.98
N TYR A 386 -1.14 -4.80 27.49
CA TYR A 386 -2.31 -4.49 28.31
C TYR A 386 -3.04 -5.75 28.81
N GLY A 387 -2.61 -6.94 28.40
CA GLY A 387 -3.22 -8.21 28.73
C GLY A 387 -4.54 -8.45 27.99
N VAL A 388 -5.33 -9.39 28.50
CA VAL A 388 -6.64 -9.72 27.93
C VAL A 388 -7.72 -8.77 28.46
N LEU A 389 -8.30 -7.98 27.55
CA LEU A 389 -9.32 -6.99 27.85
C LEU A 389 -10.70 -7.46 27.36
N SER A 390 -11.73 -7.21 28.17
CA SER A 390 -13.12 -7.45 27.79
C SER A 390 -13.66 -6.32 26.91
N PRO A 391 -14.74 -6.53 26.13
CA PRO A 391 -15.38 -5.47 25.37
C PRO A 391 -15.78 -4.23 26.20
N GLN A 392 -16.05 -4.39 27.50
CA GLN A 392 -16.44 -3.31 28.41
C GLN A 392 -15.24 -2.56 29.00
N THR A 393 -14.02 -3.10 28.88
CA THR A 393 -12.83 -2.47 29.43
C THR A 393 -12.47 -1.23 28.61
N LYS A 394 -12.19 -0.12 29.29
CA LYS A 394 -11.67 1.11 28.67
C LYS A 394 -10.17 1.01 28.47
N ILE A 395 -9.72 1.03 27.24
CA ILE A 395 -8.31 1.29 26.91
C ILE A 395 -8.06 2.80 27.05
N LYS A 396 -6.89 3.15 27.59
CA LYS A 396 -6.44 4.54 27.74
C LYS A 396 -5.07 4.68 27.11
N VAL A 397 -4.96 5.56 26.14
CA VAL A 397 -3.70 5.86 25.45
C VAL A 397 -3.42 7.35 25.51
N LYS A 398 -2.14 7.70 25.54
CA LYS A 398 -1.67 9.09 25.46
C LYS A 398 -0.98 9.28 24.11
N VAL A 399 -1.52 10.14 23.27
CA VAL A 399 -1.03 10.31 21.90
C VAL A 399 -0.40 11.69 21.74
N ASN A 400 0.89 11.72 21.39
CA ASN A 400 1.64 12.96 21.13
C ASN A 400 1.03 13.74 19.96
N PRO A 401 1.08 15.09 19.93
CA PRO A 401 0.69 15.89 18.77
C PRO A 401 1.39 15.41 17.49
N SER A 402 0.65 15.27 16.38
CA SER A 402 1.09 14.64 15.12
C SER A 402 1.58 13.19 15.20
N GLY A 403 1.46 12.56 16.37
CA GLY A 403 1.89 11.20 16.66
C GLY A 403 0.76 10.18 16.60
N VAL A 404 1.14 8.94 16.89
CA VAL A 404 0.27 7.77 16.87
C VAL A 404 0.56 6.83 18.05
N VAL A 405 -0.49 6.20 18.55
CA VAL A 405 -0.39 4.93 19.29
C VAL A 405 -1.07 3.86 18.44
N ILE A 406 -0.35 2.81 18.08
CA ILE A 406 -0.90 1.69 17.29
C ILE A 406 -0.90 0.43 18.16
N LEU A 407 -2.07 -0.17 18.28
CA LEU A 407 -2.30 -1.36 19.09
C LEU A 407 -2.65 -2.56 18.21
N ARG A 408 -2.21 -3.75 18.60
CA ARG A 408 -2.76 -5.02 18.11
C ARG A 408 -3.65 -5.61 19.19
N ALA A 409 -4.83 -6.06 18.80
CA ALA A 409 -5.82 -6.67 19.65
C ALA A 409 -6.18 -8.05 19.10
N ASP A 410 -5.53 -9.09 19.63
CA ASP A 410 -5.73 -10.45 19.19
C ASP A 410 -6.95 -11.09 19.88
N VAL A 411 -7.92 -11.55 19.10
CA VAL A 411 -9.11 -12.20 19.64
C VAL A 411 -8.73 -13.49 20.38
N GLN A 412 -9.28 -13.65 21.59
CA GLN A 412 -8.97 -14.82 22.43
C GLN A 412 -9.91 -15.98 22.17
N SER A 413 -9.40 -17.20 22.28
CA SER A 413 -10.23 -18.41 22.23
C SER A 413 -10.74 -18.78 23.62
N ASP A 414 -11.81 -19.59 23.68
CA ASP A 414 -12.35 -20.09 24.95
C ASP A 414 -11.35 -20.95 25.73
N TYR A 415 -10.28 -21.45 25.09
CA TYR A 415 -9.28 -22.31 25.73
C TYR A 415 -8.43 -21.59 26.79
N GLU A 416 -8.21 -20.27 26.66
CA GLU A 416 -7.51 -19.50 27.69
C GLU A 416 -8.37 -19.20 28.93
N ARG A 417 -9.70 -19.37 28.83
CA ARG A 417 -10.62 -19.38 29.98
C ARG A 417 -10.93 -20.82 30.37
N ARG A 418 -10.27 -21.36 31.39
CA ARG A 418 -10.66 -22.65 32.01
C ARG A 418 -12.09 -22.64 32.59
N VAL A 419 -13.17 -22.73 31.80
CA VAL A 419 -14.58 -23.04 32.23
C VAL A 419 -15.39 -23.59 31.02
N PRO A 420 -16.36 -24.53 31.14
CA PRO A 420 -16.63 -25.54 30.10
C PRO A 420 -17.67 -25.18 29.03
N TYR A 421 -17.44 -25.82 27.87
CA TYR A 421 -18.16 -25.86 26.59
C TYR A 421 -19.68 -25.61 26.58
N TYR A 422 -20.10 -24.78 25.62
CA TYR A 422 -21.34 -24.99 24.85
C TYR A 422 -21.09 -24.76 23.35
N THR A 423 -21.42 -25.78 22.55
CA THR A 423 -21.37 -25.79 21.09
C THR A 423 -22.50 -24.97 20.46
N THR A 424 -22.18 -24.13 19.48
CA THR A 424 -23.16 -23.66 18.49
C THR A 424 -22.60 -23.70 17.06
N GLN A 425 -23.52 -23.96 16.13
CA GLN A 425 -23.31 -24.37 14.75
C GLN A 425 -22.59 -23.32 13.90
N ARG A 426 -21.69 -23.81 13.03
CA ARG A 426 -21.03 -23.05 11.98
C ARG A 426 -22.01 -22.74 10.84
N THR A 427 -22.16 -21.47 10.50
CA THR A 427 -22.63 -21.03 9.19
C THR A 427 -21.47 -20.38 8.43
N ALA A 428 -21.36 -20.66 7.13
CA ALA A 428 -20.35 -20.05 6.27
C ALA A 428 -20.66 -18.56 6.08
N TYR A 429 -19.73 -17.71 6.51
CA TYR A 429 -19.90 -16.27 6.56
C TYR A 429 -19.16 -15.57 5.40
N LYS A 430 -19.83 -14.61 4.73
CA LYS A 430 -19.28 -13.82 3.62
C LYS A 430 -18.68 -12.50 4.16
N PRO A 431 -17.39 -12.20 3.92
CA PRO A 431 -16.64 -11.20 4.69
C PRO A 431 -16.90 -9.72 4.34
N LEU A 432 -17.67 -9.37 3.30
CA LEU A 432 -17.71 -7.98 2.81
C LEU A 432 -18.68 -7.02 3.52
N ASN A 433 -19.68 -7.49 4.29
CA ASN A 433 -20.80 -6.62 4.71
C ASN A 433 -21.03 -6.41 6.23
N GLN A 434 -20.16 -6.83 7.15
CA GLN A 434 -20.36 -6.48 8.58
C GLN A 434 -19.17 -5.92 9.35
N VAL A 435 -18.11 -5.46 8.69
CA VAL A 435 -16.94 -5.01 9.45
C VAL A 435 -17.16 -3.61 10.06
N PHE A 436 -17.93 -2.69 9.44
CA PHE A 436 -18.18 -1.37 10.04
C PHE A 436 -19.58 -0.80 9.72
N ARG A 437 -20.34 -0.43 10.75
CA ARG A 437 -21.45 0.55 10.63
C ARG A 437 -20.91 1.90 11.10
N ILE A 438 -20.84 2.88 10.20
CA ILE A 438 -20.43 4.26 10.52
C ILE A 438 -21.41 4.84 11.56
N ARG A 439 -20.90 5.32 12.70
CA ARG A 439 -21.71 6.06 13.68
C ARG A 439 -21.68 7.55 13.35
N ASN A 440 -22.84 8.15 13.09
CA ASN A 440 -23.00 9.58 12.76
C ASN A 440 -23.13 10.51 13.99
N SER A 441 -22.80 10.05 15.20
CA SER A 441 -22.87 10.88 16.40
C SER A 441 -21.85 10.43 17.44
N GLY A 442 -21.29 11.40 18.18
CA GLY A 442 -20.18 11.24 19.12
C GLY A 442 -20.40 10.19 20.22
N PHE A 443 -19.30 9.92 20.94
CA PHE A 443 -19.21 8.91 22.01
C PHE A 443 -20.38 8.92 22.98
#